data_AF-A0A535Y0S1-F1
#
_entry.id   AF-A0A535Y0S1-F1
#
_cell.length_a   1.000
_cell.length_b   1.000
_cell.length_c   1.000
_cell.angle_alpha   90.00
_cell.angle_beta   90.00
_cell.angle_gamma   90.00
#
_symmetry.space_group_name_H-M   'P 1'
#
loop_
_entity.id
_entity.type
_entity.pdbx_description
1 polymer ?
#
loop_
_entity_poly.entity_id
_entity_poly.type
_entity_poly.pdbx_seq_one_letter_code
_entity_poly.pdbx_strand_id
1 'polypeptide(L)'
;MAAILEPFKGSSLLTLDDAAVAGRLASLPGVRAAQVEPTLPGGLSVQLQEKAAALVWQTSAARLLVAADGMVFGHVSRTTPMPGNLAALPLVDDRRAAALDIFVGDRIPDIERSMALRLAAINPLALGSKARGLLVRLDDACGYVLVPRGGASWAAAIGLSGTDQQSAVTASDIDAHVAAVRTLFAAHPESTVAWVDARNPGKVYWRANGPGGSDAC
;
A
#
# COMPACT_ATOMS: atom_id res chain seq x y z
N MET A 1 -12.95 1.43 -22.33
CA MET A 1 -11.82 1.09 -23.23
C MET A 1 -11.90 1.72 -24.62
N ALA A 2 -13.09 1.97 -25.21
CA ALA A 2 -13.21 2.53 -26.57
C ALA A 2 -12.58 3.93 -26.75
N ALA A 3 -12.65 4.80 -25.73
CA ALA A 3 -12.25 6.22 -25.83
C ALA A 3 -10.79 6.46 -26.24
N ILE A 4 -9.85 5.60 -25.85
CA ILE A 4 -8.40 5.90 -26.02
C ILE A 4 -7.91 5.72 -27.45
N LEU A 5 -8.62 4.89 -28.23
CA LEU A 5 -8.31 4.62 -29.64
C LEU A 5 -9.26 5.33 -30.60
N GLU A 6 -10.28 6.05 -30.11
CA GLU A 6 -11.19 6.83 -30.96
C GLU A 6 -10.48 7.73 -31.98
N PRO A 7 -9.39 8.45 -31.64
CA PRO A 7 -8.71 9.31 -32.60
C PRO A 7 -8.14 8.58 -33.83
N PHE A 8 -7.97 7.26 -33.75
CA PHE A 8 -7.38 6.44 -34.81
C PHE A 8 -8.44 5.68 -35.62
N LYS A 9 -9.71 5.69 -35.21
CA LYS A 9 -10.78 5.01 -35.94
C LYS A 9 -10.93 5.59 -37.35
N GLY A 10 -11.09 4.71 -38.34
CA GLY A 10 -11.20 5.08 -39.75
C GLY A 10 -9.86 5.37 -40.44
N SER A 11 -8.73 5.31 -39.72
CA SER A 11 -7.40 5.44 -40.32
C SER A 11 -7.01 4.18 -41.09
N SER A 12 -6.32 4.35 -42.21
CA SER A 12 -5.73 3.21 -42.94
C SER A 12 -4.56 2.63 -42.16
N LEU A 13 -4.46 1.29 -42.12
CA LEU A 13 -3.33 0.60 -41.50
C LEU A 13 -1.98 0.92 -42.16
N LEU A 14 -2.00 1.36 -43.42
CA LEU A 14 -0.79 1.74 -44.17
C LEU A 14 -0.25 3.12 -43.76
N THR A 15 -1.08 3.95 -43.13
CA THR A 15 -0.75 5.33 -42.75
C THR A 15 -0.90 5.53 -41.24
N LEU A 16 -1.12 4.46 -40.48
CA LEU A 16 -1.28 4.52 -39.04
C LEU A 16 0.08 4.84 -38.41
N ASP A 17 0.09 5.82 -37.51
CA ASP A 17 1.21 6.06 -36.62
C ASP A 17 1.14 5.06 -35.46
N ASP A 18 1.82 3.93 -35.62
CA ASP A 18 1.91 2.83 -34.66
C ASP A 18 2.56 3.27 -33.34
N ALA A 19 3.57 4.14 -33.41
CA ALA A 19 4.20 4.74 -32.23
C ALA A 19 3.21 5.60 -31.44
N ALA A 20 2.36 6.39 -32.10
CA ALA A 20 1.32 7.16 -31.43
C ALA A 20 0.27 6.25 -30.75
N VAL A 21 -0.14 5.15 -31.39
CA VAL A 21 -1.05 4.17 -30.78
C VAL A 21 -0.38 3.51 -29.57
N ALA A 22 0.88 3.07 -29.70
CA ALA A 22 1.65 2.49 -28.61
C ALA A 22 1.78 3.47 -27.43
N GLY A 23 2.08 4.74 -27.69
CA GLY A 23 2.16 5.79 -26.67
C GLY A 23 0.84 6.00 -25.93
N ARG A 24 -0.30 5.94 -26.63
CA ARG A 24 -1.63 6.01 -25.99
C ARG A 24 -1.96 4.78 -25.17
N LEU A 25 -1.60 3.59 -25.64
CA LEU A 25 -1.78 2.36 -24.85
C LEU A 25 -0.90 2.40 -23.60
N ALA A 26 0.34 2.89 -23.72
CA ALA A 26 1.26 3.06 -22.60
C ALA A 26 0.81 4.13 -21.59
N SER A 27 -0.12 5.02 -21.94
CA SER A 27 -0.69 5.99 -21.00
C SER A 27 -1.80 5.38 -20.12
N LEU A 28 -2.22 4.14 -20.37
CA LEU A 28 -3.14 3.44 -19.48
C LEU A 28 -2.44 3.12 -18.15
N PRO A 29 -3.07 3.36 -16.98
CA PRO A 29 -2.41 3.18 -15.68
C PRO A 29 -1.79 1.81 -15.44
N GLY A 30 -2.42 0.74 -15.96
CA GLY A 30 -1.96 -0.65 -15.83
C GLY A 30 -0.89 -1.08 -16.83
N VAL A 31 -0.58 -0.26 -17.83
CA VAL A 31 0.37 -0.62 -18.88
C VAL A 31 1.75 -0.07 -18.52
N ARG A 32 2.74 -0.96 -18.51
CA ARG A 32 4.16 -0.63 -18.37
C ARG A 32 4.79 -0.30 -19.72
N ALA A 33 4.46 -1.10 -20.73
CA ALA A 33 4.92 -0.90 -22.10
C ALA A 33 3.87 -1.43 -23.07
N ALA A 34 3.78 -0.81 -24.24
CA ALA A 34 2.96 -1.26 -25.34
C ALA A 34 3.79 -1.27 -26.61
N GLN A 35 3.61 -2.30 -27.44
CA GLN A 35 4.16 -2.40 -28.77
C GLN A 35 3.00 -2.65 -29.73
N VAL A 36 3.04 -1.95 -30.86
CA VAL A 36 2.00 -2.01 -31.88
C VAL A 36 2.68 -2.25 -33.20
N GLU A 37 2.27 -3.30 -33.90
CA GLU A 37 2.84 -3.68 -35.20
C GLU A 37 1.70 -3.92 -36.19
N PRO A 38 1.69 -3.25 -37.36
CA PRO A 38 0.76 -3.57 -38.44
C PRO A 38 1.06 -4.96 -39.01
N THR A 39 0.05 -5.82 -39.08
CA THR A 39 0.14 -7.12 -39.73
C THR A 39 -0.60 -7.07 -41.07
N LEU A 40 0.10 -7.35 -42.17
CA LEU A 40 -0.51 -7.35 -43.50
C LEU A 40 -0.95 -8.75 -43.95
N PRO A 41 -2.12 -8.87 -44.63
CA PRO A 41 -3.08 -7.82 -44.92
C PRO A 41 -4.14 -7.64 -43.81
N GLY A 42 -4.20 -6.47 -43.16
CA GLY A 42 -5.42 -5.99 -42.50
C GLY A 42 -5.52 -6.05 -40.98
N GLY A 43 -4.45 -6.35 -40.23
CA GLY A 43 -4.50 -6.44 -38.77
C GLY A 43 -3.51 -5.52 -38.04
N LEU A 44 -3.69 -5.41 -36.72
CA LEU A 44 -2.72 -4.86 -35.78
C LEU A 44 -2.42 -5.92 -34.75
N SER A 45 -1.14 -6.22 -34.56
CA SER A 45 -0.65 -6.95 -33.40
C SER A 45 -0.37 -5.95 -32.29
N VAL A 46 -0.93 -6.17 -31.11
CA VAL A 46 -0.70 -5.34 -29.92
C VAL A 46 -0.15 -6.23 -28.82
N GLN A 47 1.06 -5.91 -28.37
CA GLN A 47 1.67 -6.55 -27.20
C GLN A 47 1.66 -5.56 -26.04
N LEU A 48 1.07 -5.96 -24.92
CA LEU A 48 1.04 -5.17 -23.69
C LEU A 48 1.86 -5.86 -22.61
N GLN A 49 2.72 -5.08 -21.97
CA GLN A 49 3.34 -5.46 -20.71
C GLN A 49 2.61 -4.74 -19.58
N GLU A 50 2.00 -5.49 -18.68
CA GLU A 50 1.28 -4.92 -17.53
C GLU A 50 2.23 -4.56 -16.38
N LYS A 51 1.82 -3.60 -15.55
CA LYS A 51 2.48 -3.31 -14.28
C LYS A 51 2.22 -4.43 -13.28
N ALA A 52 3.27 -4.81 -12.54
CA ALA A 52 3.13 -5.71 -11.41
C ALA A 52 2.68 -4.95 -10.15
N ALA A 53 1.72 -5.50 -9.42
CA ALA A 53 1.34 -5.00 -8.11
C ALA A 53 2.49 -5.22 -7.11
N ALA A 54 2.87 -4.16 -6.41
CA ALA A 54 3.89 -4.18 -5.36
C ALA A 54 3.27 -4.14 -3.96
N LEU A 55 2.09 -3.55 -3.82
CA LEU A 55 1.30 -3.55 -2.60
C LEU A 55 -0.20 -3.46 -2.92
N VAL A 56 -1.00 -3.80 -1.91
CA VAL A 56 -2.45 -3.57 -1.90
C VAL A 56 -2.75 -2.42 -0.96
N TRP A 57 -3.39 -1.38 -1.47
CA TRP A 57 -3.88 -0.25 -0.68
C TRP A 57 -5.38 -0.39 -0.48
N GLN A 58 -5.78 -0.85 0.70
CA GLN A 58 -7.18 -1.02 1.05
C GLN A 58 -7.72 0.28 1.63
N THR A 59 -8.86 0.70 1.12
CA THR A 59 -9.68 1.78 1.67
C THR A 59 -10.98 1.19 2.23
N SER A 60 -11.84 2.03 2.79
CA SER A 60 -13.20 1.61 3.16
C SER A 60 -14.02 1.14 1.94
N ALA A 61 -13.72 1.67 0.75
CA ALA A 61 -14.46 1.38 -0.49
C ALA A 61 -13.89 0.21 -1.30
N ALA A 62 -12.56 0.10 -1.45
CA ALA A 62 -11.95 -0.85 -2.39
C ALA A 62 -10.58 -1.37 -1.92
N ARG A 63 -10.06 -2.39 -2.60
CA ARG A 63 -8.64 -2.78 -2.52
C ARG A 63 -7.96 -2.35 -3.81
N LEU A 64 -7.16 -1.32 -3.73
CA LEU A 64 -6.45 -0.74 -4.87
C LEU A 64 -5.13 -1.50 -5.09
N LEU A 65 -4.79 -1.74 -6.35
CA LEU A 65 -3.53 -2.35 -6.76
C LEU A 65 -2.54 -1.24 -7.09
N VAL A 66 -1.42 -1.22 -6.37
CA VAL A 66 -0.42 -0.17 -6.49
C VAL A 66 0.90 -0.76 -6.96
N ALA A 67 1.46 -0.17 -8.01
CA ALA A 67 2.75 -0.58 -8.55
C ALA A 67 3.92 -0.05 -7.71
N ALA A 68 5.13 -0.53 -8.00
CA ALA A 68 6.35 -0.15 -7.27
C ALA A 68 6.70 1.35 -7.39
N ASP A 69 6.15 2.06 -8.38
CA ASP A 69 6.31 3.50 -8.59
C ASP A 69 5.21 4.33 -7.88
N GLY A 70 4.26 3.68 -7.21
CA GLY A 70 3.12 4.32 -6.55
C GLY A 70 1.88 4.50 -7.43
N MET A 71 1.91 4.12 -8.72
CA MET A 71 0.75 4.20 -9.59
C MET A 71 -0.35 3.25 -9.12
N VAL A 72 -1.56 3.78 -8.91
CA VAL A 72 -2.77 2.99 -8.68
C VAL A 72 -3.31 2.58 -10.05
N PHE A 73 -3.27 1.29 -10.36
CA PHE A 73 -3.56 0.83 -11.72
C PHE A 73 -4.73 -0.14 -11.85
N GLY A 74 -5.28 -0.59 -10.73
CA GLY A 74 -6.43 -1.47 -10.70
C GLY A 74 -7.08 -1.51 -9.33
N HIS A 75 -8.20 -2.22 -9.25
CA HIS A 75 -8.85 -2.47 -7.96
C HIS A 75 -9.46 -3.86 -7.94
N VAL A 76 -9.64 -4.38 -6.73
CA VAL A 76 -10.36 -5.61 -6.42
C VAL A 76 -11.44 -5.23 -5.40
N SER A 77 -12.65 -5.75 -5.57
CA SER A 77 -13.71 -5.54 -4.58
C SER A 77 -13.30 -6.11 -3.22
N ARG A 78 -13.71 -5.44 -2.13
CA ARG A 78 -13.47 -5.91 -0.76
C ARG A 78 -14.19 -7.23 -0.45
N THR A 79 -15.33 -7.46 -1.12
CA THR A 79 -16.14 -8.67 -0.93
C THR A 79 -15.59 -9.87 -1.70
N THR A 80 -14.74 -9.64 -2.70
CA THR A 80 -14.10 -10.71 -3.46
C THR A 80 -12.92 -11.27 -2.66
N PRO A 81 -12.79 -12.60 -2.53
CA PRO A 81 -11.59 -13.21 -1.97
C PRO A 81 -10.34 -12.75 -2.75
N MET A 82 -9.28 -12.39 -2.04
CA MET A 82 -8.06 -11.93 -2.69
C MET A 82 -7.40 -13.09 -3.44
N PRO A 83 -7.04 -12.92 -4.73
CA PRO A 83 -6.21 -13.89 -5.45
C PRO A 83 -4.91 -14.17 -4.69
N GLY A 84 -4.43 -15.42 -4.71
CA GLY A 84 -3.30 -15.85 -3.87
C GLY A 84 -2.01 -15.05 -4.10
N ASN A 85 -1.72 -14.68 -5.34
CA ASN A 85 -0.58 -13.83 -5.70
C ASN A 85 -0.67 -12.41 -5.11
N LEU A 86 -1.87 -11.86 -5.00
CA LEU A 86 -2.11 -10.54 -4.40
C LEU A 86 -2.19 -10.61 -2.87
N ALA A 87 -2.66 -11.73 -2.32
CA ALA A 87 -2.76 -11.94 -0.87
C ALA A 87 -1.40 -12.02 -0.17
N ALA A 88 -0.33 -12.34 -0.90
CA ALA A 88 1.04 -12.34 -0.41
C ALA A 88 1.70 -10.95 -0.39
N LEU A 89 1.08 -9.96 -1.05
CA LEU A 89 1.63 -8.61 -1.08
C LEU A 89 1.42 -7.88 0.27
N PRO A 90 2.28 -6.89 0.58
CA PRO A 90 2.02 -5.95 1.66
C PRO A 90 0.62 -5.33 1.52
N LEU A 91 -0.13 -5.37 2.61
CA LEU A 91 -1.47 -4.79 2.70
C LEU A 91 -1.43 -3.58 3.64
N VAL A 92 -1.88 -2.44 3.10
CA VAL A 92 -2.10 -1.20 3.84
C VAL A 92 -3.60 -1.03 4.02
N ASP A 93 -4.07 -0.88 5.26
CA ASP A 93 -5.47 -0.54 5.59
C ASP A 93 -5.57 0.96 5.87
N ASP A 94 -5.86 1.74 4.85
CA ASP A 94 -6.03 3.19 4.95
C ASP A 94 -7.46 3.54 5.32
N ARG A 95 -7.62 4.04 6.55
CA ARG A 95 -8.89 4.44 7.15
C ARG A 95 -9.07 5.96 7.18
N ARG A 96 -8.10 6.71 6.67
CA ARG A 96 -8.18 8.17 6.58
C ARG A 96 -9.37 8.58 5.73
N ALA A 97 -10.00 9.69 6.05
CA ALA A 97 -11.10 10.24 5.24
C ALA A 97 -10.65 10.50 3.79
N ALA A 98 -9.42 11.01 3.62
CA ALA A 98 -8.83 11.31 2.32
C ALA A 98 -8.62 10.06 1.43
N ALA A 99 -8.63 8.85 2.00
CA ALA A 99 -8.46 7.61 1.24
C ALA A 99 -9.67 7.32 0.31
N LEU A 100 -10.82 7.93 0.57
CA LEU A 100 -12.02 7.80 -0.26
C LEU A 100 -11.85 8.42 -1.65
N ASP A 101 -10.92 9.37 -1.79
CA ASP A 101 -10.68 10.11 -3.03
C ASP A 101 -9.53 9.51 -3.86
N ILE A 102 -9.08 8.29 -3.54
CA ILE A 102 -8.05 7.58 -4.30
C ILE A 102 -8.70 6.66 -5.33
N PHE A 103 -8.40 6.91 -6.60
CA PHE A 103 -8.93 6.19 -7.75
C PHE A 103 -7.82 5.57 -8.61
N VAL A 104 -8.22 4.73 -9.56
CA VAL A 104 -7.29 4.20 -10.57
C VAL A 104 -6.82 5.35 -11.47
N GLY A 105 -5.51 5.45 -11.66
CA GLY A 105 -4.83 6.55 -12.33
C GLY A 105 -4.13 7.51 -11.37
N ASP A 106 -4.49 7.48 -10.09
CA ASP A 106 -3.82 8.28 -9.06
C ASP A 106 -2.48 7.69 -8.66
N ARG A 107 -1.75 8.45 -7.85
CA ARG A 107 -0.44 8.06 -7.35
C ARG A 107 -0.39 8.16 -5.83
N ILE A 108 -0.04 7.07 -5.18
CA ILE A 108 0.33 7.09 -3.76
C ILE A 108 1.67 7.86 -3.64
N PRO A 109 1.75 8.90 -2.79
CA PRO A 109 2.97 9.66 -2.59
C PRO A 109 4.15 8.76 -2.20
N ASP A 110 5.35 9.06 -2.72
CA ASP A 110 6.51 8.18 -2.55
C ASP A 110 6.92 8.01 -1.08
N ILE A 111 6.82 9.07 -0.29
CA ILE A 111 7.08 9.05 1.16
C ILE A 111 6.09 8.10 1.85
N GLU A 112 4.79 8.22 1.57
CA GLU A 112 3.78 7.35 2.19
C GLU A 112 3.96 5.88 1.78
N ARG A 113 4.15 5.64 0.48
CA ARG A 113 4.36 4.31 -0.07
C ARG A 113 5.60 3.64 0.51
N SER A 114 6.72 4.35 0.53
CA SER A 114 7.99 3.82 1.04
C SER A 114 7.92 3.54 2.54
N MET A 115 7.25 4.40 3.31
CA MET A 115 6.99 4.19 4.73
C MET A 115 6.15 2.94 4.96
N ALA A 116 5.01 2.84 4.28
CA ALA A 116 4.11 1.70 4.41
C ALA A 116 4.81 0.37 4.06
N LEU A 117 5.62 0.35 3.00
CA LEU A 117 6.41 -0.83 2.63
C LEU A 117 7.46 -1.20 3.68
N ARG A 118 8.17 -0.22 4.25
CA ARG A 118 9.16 -0.45 5.32
C ARG A 118 8.50 -1.01 6.57
N LEU A 119 7.38 -0.43 6.99
CA LEU A 119 6.62 -0.89 8.16
C LEU A 119 6.03 -2.30 7.95
N ALA A 120 5.51 -2.58 6.76
CA ALA A 120 4.98 -3.90 6.42
C ALA A 120 6.07 -4.99 6.37
N ALA A 121 7.32 -4.60 6.10
CA ALA A 121 8.47 -5.51 6.06
C ALA A 121 9.06 -5.82 7.45
N ILE A 122 8.61 -5.16 8.52
CA ILE A 122 9.09 -5.43 9.88
C ILE A 122 8.75 -6.88 10.25
N ASN A 123 9.78 -7.65 10.61
CA ASN A 123 9.61 -8.99 11.16
C ASN A 123 9.00 -8.88 12.57
N PRO A 124 7.83 -9.50 12.85
CA PRO A 124 7.24 -9.51 14.20
C PRO A 124 8.21 -9.94 15.30
N LEU A 125 9.13 -10.87 15.01
CA LEU A 125 10.14 -11.33 15.96
C LEU A 125 11.12 -10.21 16.37
N ALA A 126 11.37 -9.23 15.51
CA ALA A 126 12.21 -8.08 15.84
C ALA A 126 11.55 -7.18 16.90
N LEU A 127 10.21 -7.20 16.99
CA LEU A 127 9.44 -6.55 18.05
C LEU A 127 9.35 -7.42 19.31
N GLY A 128 9.77 -8.69 19.28
CA GLY A 128 9.47 -9.65 20.35
C GLY A 128 8.03 -10.19 20.31
N SER A 129 7.31 -10.00 19.20
CA SER A 129 5.93 -10.47 19.01
C SER A 129 5.89 -11.90 18.47
N LYS A 130 4.86 -12.66 18.88
CA LYS A 130 4.55 -14.00 18.34
C LYS A 130 3.63 -13.97 17.11
N ALA A 131 3.25 -12.78 16.64
CA ALA A 131 2.41 -12.64 15.45
C ALA A 131 3.06 -13.26 14.21
N ARG A 132 2.24 -13.79 13.30
CA ARG A 132 2.73 -14.41 12.06
C ARG A 132 3.07 -13.39 10.96
N GLY A 133 2.69 -12.15 11.18
CA GLY A 133 2.94 -11.03 10.28
C GLY A 133 2.37 -9.75 10.88
N LEU A 134 2.64 -8.62 10.23
CA LEU A 134 2.07 -7.33 10.58
C LEU A 134 1.21 -6.83 9.42
N LEU A 135 0.23 -6.01 9.76
CA LEU A 135 -0.53 -5.17 8.85
C LEU A 135 -0.24 -3.72 9.20
N VAL A 136 -0.14 -2.87 8.19
CA VAL A 136 0.00 -1.43 8.35
C VAL A 136 -1.39 -0.81 8.22
N ARG A 137 -1.83 -0.09 9.24
CA ARG A 137 -3.08 0.68 9.23
C ARG A 137 -2.75 2.17 9.25
N LEU A 138 -3.37 2.95 8.38
CA LEU A 138 -3.31 4.42 8.44
C LEU A 138 -4.64 4.93 8.98
N ASP A 139 -4.57 5.89 9.88
CA ASP A 139 -5.72 6.52 10.51
C ASP A 139 -5.44 8.01 10.75
N ASP A 140 -6.47 8.84 10.70
CA ASP A 140 -6.34 10.30 10.84
C ASP A 140 -5.88 10.73 12.24
N ALA A 141 -6.22 9.98 13.30
CA ALA A 141 -5.86 10.30 14.68
C ALA A 141 -4.48 9.75 15.07
N CYS A 142 -4.12 8.57 14.54
CA CYS A 142 -2.93 7.84 14.96
C CYS A 142 -1.74 7.93 14.01
N GLY A 143 -1.97 8.31 12.75
CA GLY A 143 -0.98 8.12 11.68
C GLY A 143 -0.81 6.64 11.36
N TYR A 144 0.44 6.16 11.36
CA TYR A 144 0.73 4.75 11.08
C TYR A 144 0.60 3.88 12.33
N VAL A 145 -0.14 2.79 12.19
CA VAL A 145 -0.36 1.81 13.25
C VAL A 145 0.02 0.43 12.75
N LEU A 146 0.89 -0.25 13.49
CA LEU A 146 1.18 -1.68 13.29
C LEU A 146 0.13 -2.51 14.01
N VAL A 147 -0.44 -3.47 13.29
CA VAL A 147 -1.43 -4.42 13.81
C VAL A 147 -0.95 -5.84 13.54
N PRO A 148 -0.90 -6.74 14.53
CA PRO A 148 -0.48 -8.11 14.35
C PRO A 148 -1.49 -8.92 13.54
N ARG A 149 -0.98 -9.86 12.75
CA ARG A 149 -1.78 -10.89 12.06
C ARG A 149 -1.64 -12.22 12.81
N GLY A 150 -2.77 -12.83 13.13
CA GLY A 150 -2.82 -14.22 13.61
C GLY A 150 -2.74 -14.41 15.13
N GLY A 151 -3.62 -13.75 15.89
CA GLY A 151 -3.97 -14.15 17.27
C GLY A 151 -3.54 -13.19 18.38
N ALA A 152 -2.59 -12.29 18.14
CA ALA A 152 -2.34 -11.16 19.03
C ALA A 152 -3.33 -10.03 18.77
N SER A 153 -3.65 -9.23 19.80
CA SER A 153 -4.66 -8.17 19.76
C SER A 153 -4.12 -6.77 20.01
N TRP A 154 -2.81 -6.62 20.19
CA TRP A 154 -2.22 -5.31 20.43
C TRP A 154 -2.23 -4.45 19.16
N ALA A 155 -2.15 -3.14 19.30
CA ALA A 155 -1.82 -2.23 18.20
C ALA A 155 -0.75 -1.24 18.64
N ALA A 156 0.15 -0.86 17.73
CA ALA A 156 1.25 0.05 18.04
C ALA A 156 1.24 1.25 17.08
N ALA A 157 0.96 2.45 17.60
CA ALA A 157 1.13 3.68 16.85
C ALA A 157 2.61 4.02 16.74
N ILE A 158 3.07 4.16 15.51
CA ILE A 158 4.43 4.55 15.13
C ILE A 158 4.29 5.97 14.57
N GLY A 159 4.94 6.96 15.20
CA GLY A 159 4.60 8.40 15.14
C GLY A 159 4.89 9.12 13.85
N LEU A 160 4.65 8.45 12.72
CA LEU A 160 5.22 8.78 11.44
C LEU A 160 4.13 9.34 10.53
N SER A 161 3.35 10.34 10.95
CA SER A 161 2.30 10.89 10.08
C SER A 161 2.92 11.42 8.77
N GLY A 162 2.49 10.85 7.63
CA GLY A 162 3.06 11.13 6.31
C GLY A 162 2.89 12.57 5.80
N THR A 163 2.19 13.40 6.56
CA THR A 163 1.95 14.82 6.28
C THR A 163 3.00 15.75 6.89
N ASP A 164 3.84 15.27 7.82
CA ASP A 164 4.94 16.08 8.37
C ASP A 164 6.10 16.10 7.36
N GLN A 165 5.91 16.93 6.33
CA GLN A 165 6.80 17.15 5.19
C GLN A 165 8.24 17.52 5.59
N GLN A 166 8.47 17.88 6.86
CA GLN A 166 9.76 18.30 7.41
C GLN A 166 10.60 17.19 8.03
N SER A 167 10.06 15.98 8.22
CA SER A 167 10.86 14.85 8.72
C SER A 167 10.80 13.71 7.71
N ALA A 168 11.82 13.65 6.84
CA ALA A 168 12.10 12.43 6.10
C ALA A 168 12.45 11.35 7.12
N VAL A 169 11.44 10.59 7.55
CA VAL A 169 11.61 9.51 8.51
C VAL A 169 12.68 8.56 7.98
N THR A 170 13.76 8.45 8.73
CA THR A 170 14.91 7.67 8.35
C THR A 170 14.72 6.21 8.74
N ALA A 171 15.52 5.31 8.17
CA ALA A 171 15.58 3.93 8.65
C ALA A 171 15.93 3.87 10.16
N SER A 172 16.77 4.80 10.63
CA SER A 172 17.15 4.91 12.04
C SER A 172 15.97 5.21 12.96
N ASP A 173 14.98 5.97 12.49
CA ASP A 173 13.78 6.27 13.27
C ASP A 173 12.94 5.02 13.45
N ILE A 174 12.71 4.25 12.38
CA ILE A 174 11.97 2.98 12.44
C ILE A 174 12.66 2.01 13.42
N ASP A 175 13.99 1.88 13.35
CA ASP A 175 14.76 1.01 14.24
C ASP A 175 14.60 1.39 15.72
N ALA A 176 14.58 2.70 16.02
CA ALA A 176 14.35 3.19 17.37
C ALA A 176 12.94 2.82 17.88
N HIS A 177 11.91 2.98 17.06
CA HIS A 177 10.54 2.60 17.41
C HIS A 177 10.41 1.08 17.63
N VAL A 178 11.03 0.27 16.75
CA VAL A 178 11.07 -1.20 16.88
C VAL A 178 11.75 -1.61 18.18
N ALA A 179 12.90 -1.01 18.51
CA ALA A 179 13.62 -1.30 19.76
C ALA A 179 12.80 -0.93 21.01
N ALA A 180 12.04 0.15 20.93
CA ALA A 180 11.18 0.62 22.00
C ALA A 180 10.03 -0.37 22.27
N VAL A 181 9.33 -0.82 21.23
CA VAL A 181 8.28 -1.87 21.33
C VAL A 181 8.88 -3.20 21.81
N ARG A 182 10.06 -3.58 21.32
CA ARG A 182 10.77 -4.79 21.79
C ARG A 182 11.06 -4.75 23.28
N THR A 183 11.51 -3.61 23.78
CA THR A 183 11.77 -3.42 25.22
C THR A 183 10.49 -3.59 26.03
N LEU A 184 9.36 -3.09 25.53
CA LEU A 184 8.06 -3.30 26.17
C LEU A 184 7.69 -4.78 26.26
N PHE A 185 7.80 -5.54 25.16
CA PHE A 185 7.45 -6.97 25.14
C PHE A 185 8.47 -7.86 25.89
N ALA A 186 9.68 -7.38 26.12
CA ALA A 186 10.62 -8.03 27.03
C ALA A 186 10.22 -7.87 28.50
N ALA A 187 9.60 -6.74 28.86
CA ALA A 187 9.18 -6.43 30.22
C ALA A 187 7.76 -6.92 30.56
N HIS A 188 6.88 -7.00 29.57
CA HIS A 188 5.47 -7.36 29.74
C HIS A 188 5.06 -8.46 28.75
N PRO A 189 4.30 -9.48 29.16
CA PRO A 189 3.76 -10.45 28.23
C PRO A 189 2.93 -9.77 27.14
N GLU A 190 3.18 -10.12 25.87
CA GLU A 190 2.46 -9.59 24.70
C GLU A 190 0.93 -9.67 24.88
N SER A 191 0.43 -10.75 25.48
CA SER A 191 -1.00 -10.97 25.74
C SER A 191 -1.61 -10.02 26.78
N THR A 192 -0.80 -9.27 27.51
CA THR A 192 -1.28 -8.26 28.46
C THR A 192 -1.33 -6.86 27.85
N VAL A 193 -0.74 -6.65 26.67
CA VAL A 193 -0.67 -5.34 26.01
C VAL A 193 -1.81 -5.21 25.00
N ALA A 194 -2.57 -4.12 25.08
CA ALA A 194 -3.64 -3.76 24.14
C ALA A 194 -3.19 -2.68 23.16
N TRP A 195 -2.48 -1.68 23.67
CA TRP A 195 -2.11 -0.50 22.89
C TRP A 195 -0.70 -0.07 23.24
N VAL A 196 0.04 0.36 22.24
CA VAL A 196 1.38 0.92 22.37
C VAL A 196 1.41 2.25 21.61
N ASP A 197 1.83 3.31 22.29
CA ASP A 197 2.18 4.58 21.70
C ASP A 197 3.70 4.71 21.73
N ALA A 198 4.32 4.46 20.58
CA ALA A 198 5.76 4.58 20.38
C ALA A 198 6.13 5.87 19.65
N ARG A 199 5.19 6.80 19.48
CA ARG A 199 5.36 7.99 18.62
C ARG A 199 6.39 9.00 19.15
N ASN A 200 6.75 8.90 20.42
CA ASN A 200 7.72 9.77 21.07
C ASN A 200 9.08 9.05 21.18
N PRO A 201 10.12 9.49 20.47
CA PRO A 201 11.44 8.85 20.53
C PRO A 201 11.95 8.69 21.97
N GLY A 202 12.32 7.46 22.34
CA GLY A 202 12.82 7.13 23.67
C GLY A 202 11.76 7.01 24.77
N LYS A 203 10.46 7.21 24.47
CA LYS A 203 9.36 6.97 25.41
C LYS A 203 8.32 6.04 24.78
N VAL A 204 7.92 5.03 25.53
CA VAL A 204 6.83 4.12 25.14
C VAL A 204 5.74 4.20 26.19
N TYR A 205 4.54 4.59 25.76
CA TYR A 205 3.35 4.48 26.58
C TYR A 205 2.57 3.25 26.14
N TRP A 206 1.95 2.55 27.07
CA TRP A 206 1.16 1.38 26.73
C TRP A 206 -0.05 1.25 27.65
N ARG A 207 -1.05 0.51 27.16
CA ARG A 207 -2.27 0.18 27.91
C ARG A 207 -2.44 -1.33 27.93
N ALA A 208 -2.93 -1.84 29.06
CA ALA A 208 -3.18 -3.26 29.23
C ALA A 208 -4.49 -3.73 28.57
N ASN A 209 -4.61 -5.03 28.28
CA ASN A 209 -5.86 -5.65 27.84
C ASN A 209 -6.90 -5.63 28.98
N GLY A 210 -8.08 -5.04 28.74
CA GLY A 210 -9.16 -4.95 29.73
C GLY A 210 -10.36 -4.07 29.31
N PRO A 211 -11.48 -4.13 30.05
CA PRO A 211 -12.69 -3.36 29.76
C PRO A 211 -12.40 -1.86 29.98
N GLY A 212 -12.36 -1.11 28.88
CA GLY A 212 -11.96 0.31 28.85
C GLY A 212 -10.81 0.61 27.88
N GLY A 213 -10.18 -0.42 27.29
CA GLY A 213 -9.22 -0.26 26.21
C GLY A 213 -9.91 0.14 24.90
N SER A 214 -10.31 1.40 24.77
CA SER A 214 -10.76 1.94 23.49
C SER A 214 -9.60 2.00 22.50
N ASP A 215 -9.90 1.74 21.22
CA ASP A 215 -9.08 1.96 20.02
C ASP A 215 -8.69 3.45 19.80
N ALA A 216 -8.81 4.27 20.84
CA ALA A 216 -8.57 5.70 20.79
C ALA A 216 -7.08 5.98 20.98
N CYS A 217 -6.45 6.36 19.88
CA CYS A 217 -5.73 7.63 19.90
C CYS A 217 -6.68 8.71 20.46
#